data_AF-A0A162MV48-F1
#
_entry.id   AF-A0A162MV48-F1
#
_cell.length_a   1.000
_cell.length_b   1.000
_cell.length_c   1.000
_cell.angle_alpha   90.00
_cell.angle_beta   90.00
_cell.angle_gamma   90.00
#
_symmetry.space_group_name_H-M   'P 1'
#
loop_
_entity.id
_entity.type
_entity.pdbx_description
1 polymer ?
#
loop_
_entity_poly.entity_id
_entity_poly.type
_entity_poly.pdbx_seq_one_letter_code
_entity_poly.pdbx_strand_id
1 'polypeptide(L)'
;MPPLTPPQEPCPASRDVGKLSGFDNWHTWHIKARMALQNLGLRHLLTDNGVKDADDPEALSQYDSDRTAGVRFLVDGISEDILASAYGQGWKPEDATVQSTLNTIETIVRDAQRQRHDEEEKTAVARKCLAGLTRMDLAAGAQTIKEYILTAKHCHDGLLAQYGDGASTVEDVLEQLFVVSLLEGLRTSQPEWYCEWMEKLKEGTLGHASTRDGVTEWLLAKDTATPQTGQINDATIAAPRARPSRKRARLGRGDRRRQRCRYCTNHHPQSTPHEETDCWFLNPHRASRKWQGIYKDEVAALRDSLRYDGKRKRSVSTSHRA
;
A
#
# COMPACT_ATOMS: atom_id res chain seq x y z
N MET A 1 33.93 -51.43 -1.89
CA MET A 1 32.45 -51.54 -1.99
C MET A 1 31.89 -50.13 -2.05
N PRO A 2 31.19 -49.74 -3.12
CA PRO A 2 30.49 -48.45 -3.14
C PRO A 2 29.27 -48.52 -2.22
N PRO A 3 28.85 -47.40 -1.59
CA PRO A 3 27.72 -47.40 -0.68
C PRO A 3 26.42 -47.62 -1.47
N LEU A 4 25.58 -48.51 -0.94
CA LEU A 4 24.25 -48.81 -1.43
C LEU A 4 23.40 -47.53 -1.44
N THR A 5 22.89 -47.19 -2.62
CA THR A 5 21.86 -46.18 -2.82
C THR A 5 20.60 -46.58 -2.02
N PRO A 6 19.99 -45.70 -1.22
CA PRO A 6 18.76 -46.02 -0.53
C PRO A 6 17.62 -46.26 -1.56
N PRO A 7 16.65 -47.13 -1.24
CA PRO A 7 15.55 -47.45 -2.15
C PRO A 7 14.73 -46.18 -2.43
N GLN A 8 14.58 -45.84 -3.71
CA GLN A 8 13.61 -44.83 -4.12
C GLN A 8 12.22 -45.38 -3.85
N GLU A 9 11.55 -44.87 -2.82
CA GLU A 9 10.12 -45.04 -2.67
C GLU A 9 9.43 -44.44 -3.92
N PRO A 10 8.60 -45.20 -4.65
CA PRO A 10 7.81 -44.64 -5.72
C PRO A 10 6.80 -43.65 -5.10
N CYS A 11 7.03 -42.35 -5.32
CA CYS A 11 6.02 -41.34 -5.05
C CYS A 11 4.71 -41.76 -5.75
N PRO A 12 3.57 -41.80 -5.04
CA PRO A 12 2.30 -42.16 -5.66
C PRO A 12 2.00 -41.15 -6.76
N ALA A 13 1.95 -41.64 -8.01
CA ALA A 13 1.58 -40.86 -9.18
C ALA A 13 0.11 -40.47 -9.08
N SER A 14 -0.20 -39.39 -8.35
CA SER A 14 -1.52 -38.77 -8.46
C SER A 14 -1.62 -38.19 -9.87
N ARG A 15 -2.33 -38.89 -10.75
CA ARG A 15 -2.70 -38.40 -12.09
C ARG A 15 -3.59 -37.15 -12.04
N ASP A 16 -4.05 -36.78 -10.86
CA ASP A 16 -4.92 -35.64 -10.61
C ASP A 16 -4.10 -34.41 -10.16
N VAL A 17 -4.20 -33.33 -10.94
CA VAL A 17 -3.60 -32.02 -10.64
C VAL A 17 -4.42 -31.26 -9.60
N GLY A 18 -5.68 -31.66 -9.40
CA GLY A 18 -6.72 -30.88 -8.71
C GLY A 18 -7.21 -29.72 -9.58
N LYS A 19 -8.36 -29.13 -9.23
CA LYS A 19 -8.86 -27.94 -9.94
C LYS A 19 -8.13 -26.66 -9.52
N LEU A 20 -7.66 -25.88 -10.49
CA LEU A 20 -7.20 -24.51 -10.29
C LEU A 20 -8.41 -23.61 -10.01
N SER A 21 -8.50 -23.05 -8.81
CA SER A 21 -9.60 -22.18 -8.41
C SER A 21 -9.20 -20.69 -8.39
N GLY A 22 -7.91 -20.39 -8.47
CA GLY A 22 -7.43 -19.01 -8.54
C GLY A 22 -5.97 -18.87 -8.12
N PHE A 23 -5.59 -17.66 -7.72
CA PHE A 23 -4.24 -17.34 -7.27
C PHE A 23 -3.78 -18.19 -6.09
N ASP A 24 -4.66 -18.47 -5.12
CA ASP A 24 -4.28 -19.12 -3.87
C ASP A 24 -3.71 -20.54 -4.06
N ASN A 25 -4.14 -21.26 -5.11
CA ASN A 25 -3.61 -22.59 -5.42
C ASN A 25 -2.79 -22.65 -6.71
N TRP A 26 -2.55 -21.50 -7.39
CA TRP A 26 -1.79 -21.42 -8.64
C TRP A 26 -0.41 -22.06 -8.58
N HIS A 27 0.41 -21.71 -7.59
CA HIS A 27 1.79 -22.20 -7.54
C HIS A 27 1.85 -23.73 -7.41
N THR A 28 1.00 -24.29 -6.55
CA THR A 28 0.93 -25.74 -6.32
C THR A 28 0.35 -26.45 -7.55
N TRP A 29 -0.72 -25.90 -8.12
CA TRP A 29 -1.35 -26.44 -9.32
C TRP A 29 -0.40 -26.43 -10.52
N HIS A 30 0.29 -25.31 -10.76
CA HIS A 30 1.21 -25.15 -11.88
C HIS A 30 2.38 -26.13 -11.82
N ILE A 31 2.94 -26.37 -10.62
CA ILE A 31 3.98 -27.41 -10.43
C ILE A 31 3.41 -28.81 -10.72
N LYS A 32 2.25 -29.14 -10.14
CA LYS A 32 1.58 -30.43 -10.37
C LYS A 32 1.25 -30.66 -11.84
N ALA A 33 0.77 -29.64 -12.54
CA ALA A 33 0.43 -29.70 -13.96
C ALA A 33 1.66 -30.03 -14.80
N ARG A 34 2.78 -29.35 -14.57
CA ARG A 34 4.05 -29.63 -15.28
C ARG A 34 4.60 -31.02 -14.98
N MET A 35 4.53 -31.47 -13.73
CA MET A 35 4.95 -32.82 -13.34
C MET A 35 4.05 -33.89 -13.97
N ALA A 36 2.74 -33.67 -14.01
CA ALA A 36 1.80 -34.60 -14.62
C ALA A 36 1.97 -34.66 -16.15
N LEU A 37 2.17 -33.53 -16.83
CA LEU A 37 2.53 -33.51 -18.26
C LEU A 37 3.84 -34.26 -18.52
N GLN A 38 4.83 -34.14 -17.64
CA GLN A 38 6.07 -34.91 -17.75
C GLN A 38 5.81 -36.42 -17.56
N ASN A 39 4.99 -36.81 -16.59
CA ASN A 39 4.63 -38.21 -16.34
C ASN A 39 3.81 -38.83 -17.47
N LEU A 40 3.09 -38.01 -18.24
CA LEU A 40 2.36 -38.42 -19.44
C LEU A 40 3.26 -38.49 -20.69
N GLY A 41 4.56 -38.20 -20.58
CA GLY A 41 5.48 -38.16 -21.74
C GLY A 41 5.38 -36.88 -22.57
N LEU A 42 4.51 -35.94 -22.18
CA LEU A 42 4.21 -34.69 -22.89
C LEU A 42 5.17 -33.54 -22.54
N ARG A 43 6.31 -33.85 -21.90
CA ARG A 43 7.31 -32.84 -21.49
C ARG A 43 7.80 -31.99 -22.66
N HIS A 44 7.87 -32.57 -23.86
CA HIS A 44 8.37 -31.88 -25.06
C HIS A 44 7.50 -30.67 -25.45
N LEU A 45 6.21 -30.67 -25.09
CA LEU A 45 5.27 -29.57 -25.33
C LEU A 45 5.50 -28.36 -24.39
N LEU A 46 6.26 -28.52 -23.31
CA LEU A 46 6.58 -27.43 -22.36
C LEU A 46 7.71 -26.52 -22.85
N THR A 47 8.43 -26.92 -23.91
CA THR A 47 9.61 -26.20 -24.41
C THR A 47 9.38 -25.52 -25.75
N ASP A 48 8.20 -25.69 -26.35
CA ASP A 48 7.77 -25.06 -27.61
C ASP A 48 8.84 -25.07 -28.72
N ASN A 49 9.55 -26.19 -28.87
CA ASN A 49 10.63 -26.32 -29.85
C ASN A 49 10.12 -26.69 -31.27
N GLY A 50 8.80 -26.69 -31.48
CA GLY A 50 8.19 -27.20 -32.70
C GLY A 50 8.42 -28.71 -32.93
N VAL A 51 7.94 -29.21 -34.06
CA VAL A 51 8.21 -30.59 -34.50
C VAL A 51 9.63 -30.65 -35.03
N LYS A 52 10.47 -31.52 -34.46
CA LYS A 52 11.88 -31.65 -34.85
C LYS A 52 12.06 -32.13 -36.28
N ASP A 53 11.11 -32.93 -36.78
CA ASP A 53 11.08 -33.51 -38.12
C ASP A 53 9.80 -33.07 -38.84
N ALA A 54 9.72 -31.78 -39.16
CA ALA A 54 8.53 -31.18 -39.79
C ALA A 54 8.20 -31.73 -41.19
N ASP A 55 9.14 -32.46 -41.80
CA ASP A 55 8.97 -33.12 -43.11
C ASP A 55 8.35 -34.53 -42.98
N ASP A 56 8.21 -35.06 -41.75
CA ASP A 56 7.57 -36.35 -41.48
C ASP A 56 6.08 -36.14 -41.09
N PRO A 57 5.13 -36.57 -41.95
CA PRO A 57 3.70 -36.42 -41.67
C PRO A 57 3.24 -37.21 -40.43
N GLU A 58 3.93 -38.29 -40.06
CA GLU A 58 3.61 -39.08 -38.86
C GLU A 58 4.05 -38.33 -37.59
N ALA A 59 5.23 -37.70 -37.62
CA ALA A 59 5.71 -36.84 -36.54
C ALA A 59 4.82 -35.61 -36.32
N LEU A 60 4.31 -34.99 -37.39
CA LEU A 60 3.34 -33.91 -37.32
C LEU A 60 2.01 -34.37 -36.69
N SER A 61 1.47 -35.51 -37.14
CA SER A 61 0.21 -36.04 -36.62
C SER A 61 0.31 -36.42 -35.14
N GLN A 62 1.43 -37.03 -34.73
CA GLN A 62 1.69 -37.36 -33.33
C GLN A 62 1.80 -36.09 -32.47
N TYR A 63 2.50 -35.06 -32.94
CA TYR A 63 2.63 -33.79 -32.24
C TYR A 63 1.28 -33.11 -32.03
N ASP A 64 0.40 -33.09 -33.04
CA ASP A 64 -0.93 -32.50 -32.90
C ASP A 64 -1.84 -33.29 -31.94
N SER A 65 -1.71 -34.62 -31.92
CA SER A 65 -2.39 -35.47 -30.94
C SER A 65 -1.93 -35.16 -29.52
N ASP A 66 -0.62 -35.10 -29.31
CA ASP A 66 0.01 -34.79 -28.02
C ASP A 66 -0.33 -33.36 -27.57
N ARG A 67 -0.30 -32.39 -28.49
CA ARG A 67 -0.74 -31.00 -28.26
C ARG A 67 -2.17 -30.96 -27.75
N THR A 68 -3.08 -31.62 -28.45
CA THR A 68 -4.51 -31.65 -28.09
C THR A 68 -4.72 -32.33 -26.73
N ALA A 69 -4.06 -33.45 -26.48
CA ALA A 69 -4.13 -34.15 -25.21
C ALA A 69 -3.58 -33.29 -24.05
N GLY A 70 -2.46 -32.60 -24.25
CA GLY A 70 -1.86 -31.71 -23.26
C GLY A 70 -2.71 -30.48 -22.96
N VAL A 71 -3.28 -29.84 -23.98
CA VAL A 71 -4.21 -28.70 -23.81
C VAL A 71 -5.47 -29.15 -23.08
N ARG A 72 -6.09 -30.27 -23.50
CA ARG A 72 -7.29 -30.80 -22.84
C ARG A 72 -7.02 -31.13 -21.37
N PHE A 73 -5.88 -31.75 -21.08
CA PHE A 73 -5.47 -32.03 -19.71
C PHE A 73 -5.39 -30.77 -18.83
N LEU A 74 -4.83 -29.68 -19.35
CA LEU A 74 -4.80 -28.40 -18.63
C LEU A 74 -6.20 -27.81 -18.44
N VAL A 75 -7.04 -27.86 -19.48
CA VAL A 75 -8.43 -27.38 -19.46
C VAL A 75 -9.27 -28.14 -18.43
N ASP A 76 -9.15 -29.46 -18.39
CA ASP A 76 -9.83 -30.30 -17.39
C ASP A 76 -9.35 -29.99 -15.96
N GLY A 77 -8.12 -29.50 -15.83
CA GLY A 77 -7.49 -29.12 -14.58
C GLY A 77 -7.81 -27.70 -14.07
N ILE A 78 -8.52 -26.85 -14.84
CA ILE A 78 -8.88 -25.50 -14.41
C ILE A 78 -10.36 -25.36 -14.04
N SER A 79 -10.69 -24.37 -13.22
CA SER A 79 -12.07 -24.01 -12.91
C SER A 79 -12.77 -23.34 -14.10
N GLU A 80 -14.10 -23.39 -14.08
CA GLU A 80 -14.94 -22.77 -15.11
C GLU A 80 -14.75 -21.25 -15.16
N ASP A 81 -14.48 -20.60 -14.02
CA ASP A 81 -14.23 -19.16 -13.95
C ASP A 81 -12.96 -18.76 -14.70
N ILE A 82 -11.88 -19.55 -14.53
CA ILE A 82 -10.61 -19.31 -15.24
C ILE A 82 -10.76 -19.61 -16.72
N LEU A 83 -11.53 -20.65 -17.07
CA LEU A 83 -11.85 -20.96 -18.46
C LEU A 83 -12.65 -19.83 -19.13
N ALA A 84 -13.68 -19.32 -18.46
CA ALA A 84 -14.47 -18.19 -18.92
C ALA A 84 -13.60 -16.93 -19.10
N SER A 85 -12.68 -16.68 -18.17
CA SER A 85 -11.70 -15.59 -18.26
C SER A 85 -10.77 -15.76 -19.46
N ALA A 86 -10.31 -16.98 -19.73
CA ALA A 86 -9.46 -17.30 -20.89
C ALA A 86 -10.21 -17.04 -22.21
N TYR A 87 -11.46 -17.49 -22.32
CA TYR A 87 -12.30 -17.18 -23.48
C TYR A 87 -12.54 -15.68 -23.64
N GLY A 88 -12.76 -14.96 -22.55
CA GLY A 88 -12.88 -13.50 -22.55
C GLY A 88 -11.62 -12.77 -23.05
N GLN A 89 -10.43 -13.38 -22.86
CA GLN A 89 -9.15 -12.90 -23.39
C GLN A 89 -8.87 -13.37 -24.83
N GLY A 90 -9.81 -14.05 -25.47
CA GLY A 90 -9.68 -14.53 -26.86
C GLY A 90 -8.89 -15.84 -27.00
N TRP A 91 -8.59 -16.54 -25.90
CA TRP A 91 -7.97 -17.86 -25.96
C TRP A 91 -8.93 -18.89 -26.57
N LYS A 92 -8.42 -19.75 -27.45
CA LYS A 92 -9.18 -20.78 -28.15
C LYS A 92 -8.43 -22.12 -28.11
N PRO A 93 -9.10 -23.23 -27.77
CA PRO A 93 -8.44 -24.53 -27.63
C PRO A 93 -7.90 -25.08 -28.95
N GLU A 94 -8.50 -24.72 -30.10
CA GLU A 94 -8.14 -25.26 -31.41
C GLU A 94 -6.72 -24.84 -31.84
N ASP A 95 -6.36 -23.59 -31.54
CA ASP A 95 -5.09 -22.97 -31.92
C ASP A 95 -4.07 -22.95 -30.75
N ALA A 96 -4.48 -23.43 -29.58
CA ALA A 96 -3.64 -23.38 -28.38
C ALA A 96 -2.52 -24.42 -28.39
N THR A 97 -1.36 -24.01 -27.88
CA THR A 97 -0.31 -24.91 -27.39
C THR A 97 -0.37 -25.04 -25.87
N VAL A 98 0.23 -26.09 -25.31
CA VAL A 98 0.39 -26.26 -23.85
C VAL A 98 1.05 -25.03 -23.23
N GLN A 99 2.11 -24.51 -23.85
CA GLN A 99 2.81 -23.33 -23.35
C GLN A 99 1.96 -22.06 -23.42
N SER A 100 1.26 -21.83 -24.54
CA SER A 100 0.34 -20.69 -24.67
C SER A 100 -0.78 -20.73 -23.62
N THR A 101 -1.32 -21.93 -23.35
CA THR A 101 -2.38 -22.14 -22.35
C THR A 101 -1.88 -21.83 -20.95
N LEU A 102 -0.67 -22.31 -20.58
CA LEU A 102 -0.06 -21.97 -19.29
C LEU A 102 0.20 -20.47 -19.15
N ASN A 103 0.67 -19.80 -20.21
CA ASN A 103 0.91 -18.36 -20.21
C ASN A 103 -0.40 -17.55 -20.06
N THR A 104 -1.49 -17.98 -20.72
CA THR A 104 -2.82 -17.37 -20.57
C THR A 104 -3.32 -17.52 -19.14
N ILE A 105 -3.24 -18.72 -18.56
CA ILE A 105 -3.66 -18.95 -17.18
C ILE A 105 -2.82 -18.12 -16.20
N GLU A 106 -1.50 -18.04 -16.40
CA GLU A 106 -0.62 -17.20 -15.58
C GLU A 106 -1.05 -15.72 -15.63
N THR A 107 -1.41 -15.23 -16.81
CA THR A 107 -1.88 -13.85 -17.01
C THR A 107 -3.18 -13.61 -16.26
N ILE A 108 -4.17 -14.49 -16.40
CA ILE A 108 -5.45 -14.42 -15.67
C ILE A 108 -5.23 -14.39 -14.17
N VAL A 109 -4.40 -15.30 -13.66
CA VAL A 109 -4.09 -15.38 -12.22
C VAL A 109 -3.41 -14.11 -11.72
N ARG A 110 -2.48 -13.55 -12.50
CA ARG A 110 -1.77 -12.31 -12.16
C ARG A 110 -2.71 -11.10 -12.16
N ASP A 111 -3.66 -11.06 -13.09
CA ASP A 111 -4.67 -10.00 -13.16
C ASP A 111 -5.63 -10.08 -11.98
N ALA A 112 -6.11 -11.28 -11.64
CA ALA A 112 -6.94 -11.49 -10.45
C ALA A 112 -6.21 -11.09 -9.15
N GLN A 113 -4.91 -11.40 -9.05
CA GLN A 113 -4.09 -10.99 -7.90
C GLN A 113 -3.97 -9.46 -7.81
N ARG A 114 -3.76 -8.78 -8.94
CA ARG A 114 -3.69 -7.31 -8.99
C ARG A 114 -5.02 -6.68 -8.60
N GLN A 115 -6.12 -7.16 -9.17
CA GLN A 115 -7.45 -6.66 -8.85
C GLN A 115 -7.75 -6.79 -7.35
N ARG A 116 -7.46 -7.95 -6.76
CA ARG A 116 -7.64 -8.16 -5.32
C ARG A 116 -6.81 -7.19 -4.49
N HIS A 117 -5.55 -6.97 -4.85
CA HIS A 117 -4.70 -6.00 -4.16
C HIS A 117 -5.26 -4.58 -4.27
N ASP A 118 -5.71 -4.18 -5.45
CA ASP A 118 -6.31 -2.86 -5.69
C ASP A 118 -7.61 -2.68 -4.89
N GLU A 119 -8.44 -3.72 -4.79
CA GLU A 119 -9.65 -3.73 -3.96
C GLU A 119 -9.33 -3.65 -2.46
N GLU A 120 -8.32 -4.40 -1.99
CA GLU A 120 -7.84 -4.34 -0.60
C GLU A 120 -7.26 -2.94 -0.27
N GLU A 121 -6.53 -2.33 -1.18
CA GLU A 121 -5.99 -0.97 -1.01
C GLU A 121 -7.11 0.07 -0.98
N LYS A 122 -8.05 0.01 -1.94
CA LYS A 122 -9.24 0.87 -1.98
C LYS A 122 -10.07 0.77 -0.71
N THR A 123 -10.34 -0.44 -0.23
CA THR A 123 -11.08 -0.66 1.02
C THR A 123 -10.30 -0.17 2.24
N ALA A 124 -8.96 -0.30 2.26
CA ALA A 124 -8.13 0.25 3.32
C ALA A 124 -8.16 1.79 3.35
N VAL A 125 -8.08 2.44 2.18
CA VAL A 125 -8.19 3.90 2.04
C VAL A 125 -9.57 4.37 2.52
N ALA A 126 -10.65 3.72 2.08
CA ALA A 126 -12.00 4.04 2.51
C ALA A 126 -12.18 3.91 4.04
N ARG A 127 -11.66 2.83 4.65
CA ARG A 127 -11.65 2.67 6.11
C ARG A 127 -10.87 3.78 6.82
N LYS A 128 -9.74 4.21 6.25
CA LYS A 128 -8.96 5.33 6.79
C LYS A 128 -9.72 6.64 6.71
N CYS A 129 -10.40 6.92 5.60
CA CYS A 129 -11.24 8.10 5.45
C CYS A 129 -12.43 8.11 6.42
N LEU A 130 -13.11 6.97 6.59
CA LEU A 130 -14.19 6.80 7.57
C LEU A 130 -13.70 7.03 9.01
N ALA A 131 -12.56 6.40 9.36
CA ALA A 131 -11.93 6.61 10.66
C ALA A 131 -11.46 8.06 10.84
N GLY A 132 -11.03 8.72 9.76
CA GLY A 132 -10.67 10.13 9.73
C GLY A 132 -11.84 11.01 10.14
N LEU A 133 -12.98 10.89 9.46
CA LEU A 133 -14.19 11.66 9.78
C LEU A 133 -14.69 11.39 11.21
N THR A 134 -14.81 10.12 11.60
CA THR A 134 -15.35 9.76 12.92
C THR A 134 -14.47 10.11 14.12
N ARG A 135 -13.16 10.33 13.90
CA ARG A 135 -12.20 10.69 14.96
C ARG A 135 -11.66 12.10 14.82
N MET A 136 -12.25 12.90 13.94
CA MET A 136 -11.82 14.27 13.73
C MET A 136 -12.07 15.08 14.99
N ASP A 137 -10.99 15.60 15.56
CA ASP A 137 -11.03 16.45 16.75
C ASP A 137 -10.31 17.75 16.44
N LEU A 138 -11.06 18.85 16.46
CA LEU A 138 -10.53 20.20 16.24
C LEU A 138 -9.58 20.62 17.39
N ALA A 139 -9.69 19.99 18.57
CA ALA A 139 -8.82 20.26 19.72
C ALA A 139 -7.47 19.51 19.68
N ALA A 140 -7.31 18.48 18.83
CA ALA A 140 -6.17 17.55 18.86
C ALA A 140 -4.83 18.13 18.35
N GLY A 141 -4.76 19.43 18.04
CA GLY A 141 -3.50 20.16 17.93
C GLY A 141 -3.52 21.25 16.88
N ALA A 142 -3.61 22.52 17.32
CA ALA A 142 -3.29 23.75 16.58
C ALA A 142 -3.75 23.81 15.10
N GLN A 143 -4.81 23.10 14.74
CA GLN A 143 -5.37 23.14 13.39
C GLN A 143 -6.28 24.36 13.30
N THR A 144 -6.07 25.14 12.25
CA THR A 144 -7.03 26.17 11.87
C THR A 144 -8.33 25.50 11.44
N ILE A 145 -9.46 26.21 11.57
CA ILE A 145 -10.77 25.71 11.10
C ILE A 145 -10.70 25.37 9.60
N LYS A 146 -9.90 26.10 8.82
CA LYS A 146 -9.62 25.80 7.41
C LYS A 146 -8.96 24.44 7.21
N GLU A 147 -7.91 24.13 7.97
CA GLU A 147 -7.22 22.84 7.89
C GLU A 147 -8.12 21.67 8.35
N TYR A 148 -8.94 21.92 9.37
CA TYR A 148 -9.94 20.96 9.84
C TYR A 148 -10.95 20.63 8.73
N ILE A 149 -11.57 21.65 8.13
CA ILE A 149 -12.52 21.49 7.01
C ILE A 149 -11.85 20.79 5.82
N LEU A 150 -10.62 21.19 5.44
CA LEU A 150 -9.90 20.55 4.34
C LEU A 150 -9.64 19.07 4.59
N THR A 151 -9.32 18.70 5.84
CA THR A 151 -9.11 17.30 6.23
C THR A 151 -10.42 16.49 6.14
N ALA A 152 -11.54 17.05 6.61
CA ALA A 152 -12.85 16.41 6.44
C ALA A 152 -13.21 16.26 4.96
N LYS A 153 -12.98 17.30 4.14
CA LYS A 153 -13.27 17.26 2.69
C LYS A 153 -12.47 16.17 2.01
N HIS A 154 -11.17 16.08 2.28
CA HIS A 154 -10.32 15.03 1.74
C HIS A 154 -10.82 13.62 2.12
N CYS A 155 -11.25 13.42 3.36
CA CYS A 155 -11.81 12.14 3.79
C CYS A 155 -13.14 11.82 3.09
N HIS A 156 -14.04 12.80 3.01
CA HIS A 156 -15.33 12.67 2.34
C HIS A 156 -15.19 12.40 0.85
N ASP A 157 -14.35 13.15 0.15
CA ASP A 157 -14.12 12.99 -1.28
C ASP A 157 -13.48 11.62 -1.58
N GLY A 158 -12.63 11.12 -0.68
CA GLY A 158 -12.11 9.75 -0.75
C GLY A 158 -13.18 8.67 -0.59
N LEU A 159 -14.21 8.91 0.24
CA LEU A 159 -15.35 8.00 0.37
C LEU A 159 -16.26 8.07 -0.85
N LEU A 160 -16.52 9.27 -1.38
CA LEU A 160 -17.28 9.45 -2.62
C LEU A 160 -16.58 8.80 -3.82
N ALA A 161 -15.26 8.90 -3.94
CA ALA A 161 -14.54 8.23 -5.03
C ALA A 161 -14.68 6.70 -4.99
N GLN A 162 -14.95 6.12 -3.82
CA GLN A 162 -15.08 4.67 -3.64
C GLN A 162 -16.53 4.17 -3.68
N TYR A 163 -17.47 4.94 -3.13
CA TYR A 163 -18.86 4.53 -2.93
C TYR A 163 -19.88 5.42 -3.65
N GLY A 164 -19.45 6.57 -4.19
CA GLY A 164 -20.28 7.43 -5.04
C GLY A 164 -20.40 6.79 -6.41
N ASP A 165 -21.49 6.06 -6.61
CA ASP A 165 -21.88 5.51 -7.90
C ASP A 165 -22.97 6.37 -8.60
N GLY A 166 -23.25 7.56 -8.06
CA GLY A 166 -24.34 8.43 -8.49
C GLY A 166 -25.70 8.07 -7.89
N ALA A 167 -25.78 7.06 -7.01
CA ALA A 167 -26.97 6.79 -6.23
C ALA A 167 -27.08 7.79 -5.06
N SER A 168 -28.13 8.62 -5.10
CA SER A 168 -28.34 9.70 -4.14
C SER A 168 -28.30 9.22 -2.68
N THR A 169 -28.81 8.01 -2.39
CA THR A 169 -28.91 7.52 -1.00
C THR A 169 -27.56 7.33 -0.29
N VAL A 170 -26.51 6.91 -1.00
CA VAL A 170 -25.18 6.71 -0.38
C VAL A 170 -24.47 8.05 -0.24
N GLU A 171 -24.60 8.90 -1.25
CA GLU A 171 -24.04 10.26 -1.25
C GLU A 171 -24.66 11.11 -0.13
N ASP A 172 -25.98 11.02 0.07
CA ASP A 172 -26.69 11.69 1.16
C ASP A 172 -26.18 11.24 2.54
N VAL A 173 -25.92 9.94 2.72
CA VAL A 173 -25.38 9.39 3.98
C VAL A 173 -23.94 9.86 4.21
N LEU A 174 -23.13 9.92 3.16
CA LEU A 174 -21.76 10.43 3.25
C LEU A 174 -21.73 11.93 3.56
N GLU A 175 -22.65 12.70 2.99
CA GLU A 175 -22.84 14.11 3.30
C GLU A 175 -23.26 14.31 4.76
N GLN A 176 -24.23 13.54 5.25
CA GLN A 176 -24.63 13.56 6.66
C GLN A 176 -23.47 13.18 7.58
N LEU A 177 -22.69 12.16 7.22
CA LEU A 177 -21.50 11.76 7.98
C LEU A 177 -20.49 12.90 8.06
N PHE A 178 -20.25 13.62 6.96
CA PHE A 178 -19.37 14.80 6.95
C PHE A 178 -19.89 15.89 7.88
N VAL A 179 -21.18 16.26 7.76
CA VAL A 179 -21.81 17.31 8.55
C VAL A 179 -21.76 16.98 10.04
N VAL A 180 -22.17 15.77 10.42
CA VAL A 180 -22.15 15.30 11.80
C VAL A 180 -20.73 15.29 12.36
N SER A 181 -19.75 14.82 11.58
CA SER A 181 -18.35 14.77 12.02
C SER A 181 -17.78 16.15 12.31
N LEU A 182 -18.05 17.14 11.45
CA LEU A 182 -17.63 18.53 11.68
C LEU A 182 -18.31 19.15 12.89
N LEU A 183 -19.61 18.94 13.06
CA LEU A 183 -20.37 19.49 14.18
C LEU A 183 -19.97 18.85 15.52
N GLU A 184 -19.64 17.56 15.52
CA GLU A 184 -19.17 16.87 16.72
C GLU A 184 -17.80 17.41 17.17
N GLY A 185 -16.86 17.61 16.24
CA GLY A 185 -15.57 18.23 16.57
C GLY A 185 -15.70 19.72 16.93
N LEU A 186 -16.69 20.43 16.39
CA LEU A 186 -17.02 21.78 16.85
C LEU A 186 -17.58 21.76 18.27
N ARG A 187 -18.48 20.84 18.58
CA ARG A 187 -19.09 20.70 19.91
C ARG A 187 -18.04 20.47 21.00
N THR A 188 -17.00 19.68 20.71
CA THR A 188 -15.94 19.38 21.69
C THR A 188 -14.97 20.55 21.91
N SER A 189 -14.66 21.31 20.86
CA SER A 189 -13.59 22.32 20.87
C SER A 189 -14.08 23.76 21.00
N GLN A 190 -15.27 24.08 20.47
CA GLN A 190 -15.91 25.39 20.44
C GLN A 190 -17.40 25.26 20.78
N PRO A 191 -17.74 24.89 22.02
CA PRO A 191 -19.12 24.61 22.43
C PRO A 191 -20.05 25.83 22.27
N GLU A 192 -19.53 27.04 22.42
CA GLU A 192 -20.31 28.28 22.22
C GLU A 192 -20.77 28.44 20.77
N TRP A 193 -19.89 28.14 19.81
CA TRP A 193 -20.23 28.18 18.38
C TRP A 193 -21.24 27.10 18.04
N TYR A 194 -21.09 25.90 18.62
CA TYR A 194 -22.06 24.83 18.45
C TYR A 194 -23.45 25.18 19.01
N CYS A 195 -23.52 25.84 20.18
CA CYS A 195 -24.79 26.33 20.72
C CYS A 195 -25.46 27.36 19.79
N GLU A 196 -24.70 28.33 19.28
CA GLU A 196 -25.22 29.32 18.32
C GLU A 196 -25.71 28.65 17.02
N TRP A 197 -24.96 27.67 16.52
CA TRP A 197 -25.38 26.87 15.38
C TRP A 197 -26.73 26.18 15.63
N MET A 198 -26.90 25.55 16.80
CA MET A 198 -28.14 24.87 17.19
C MET A 198 -29.32 25.84 17.35
N GLU A 199 -29.09 27.07 17.84
CA GLU A 199 -30.13 28.11 17.93
C GLU A 199 -30.55 28.58 16.54
N LYS A 200 -29.60 28.91 15.67
CA LYS A 200 -29.89 29.33 14.29
C LYS A 200 -30.57 28.24 13.46
N LEU A 201 -30.25 26.98 13.73
CA LEU A 201 -30.94 25.83 13.15
C LEU A 201 -32.42 25.79 13.58
N LYS A 202 -32.71 26.01 14.86
CA LYS A 202 -34.10 26.06 15.39
C LYS A 202 -34.89 27.25 14.86
N GLU A 203 -34.23 28.38 14.67
CA GLU A 203 -34.82 29.59 14.09
C GLU A 203 -35.05 29.48 12.57
N GLY A 204 -34.51 28.44 11.92
CA GLY A 204 -34.63 28.25 10.48
C GLY A 204 -33.81 29.23 9.65
N THR A 205 -32.81 29.89 10.24
CA THR A 205 -32.00 30.93 9.57
C THR A 205 -30.80 30.37 8.81
N LEU A 206 -30.48 29.08 9.01
CA LEU A 206 -29.45 28.35 8.27
C LEU A 206 -30.07 27.56 7.12
N GLY A 207 -30.31 28.19 5.98
CA GLY A 207 -31.00 27.57 4.84
C GLY A 207 -30.35 26.29 4.29
N HIS A 208 -29.04 26.09 4.53
CA HIS A 208 -28.27 24.91 4.07
C HIS A 208 -27.55 24.21 5.23
N ALA A 209 -28.10 24.26 6.44
CA ALA A 209 -27.42 23.72 7.63
C ALA A 209 -27.11 22.23 7.56
N SER A 210 -27.91 21.46 6.83
CA SER A 210 -27.76 20.02 6.69
C SER A 210 -26.80 19.62 5.57
N THR A 211 -26.23 20.57 4.83
CA THR A 211 -25.35 20.27 3.69
C THR A 211 -23.89 20.53 4.01
N ARG A 212 -23.02 19.82 3.29
CA ARG A 212 -21.56 19.97 3.37
C ARG A 212 -21.14 21.42 3.17
N ASP A 213 -21.71 22.06 2.16
CA ASP A 213 -21.34 23.40 1.74
C ASP A 213 -21.85 24.44 2.75
N GLY A 214 -23.08 24.29 3.26
CA GLY A 214 -23.63 25.24 4.24
C GLY A 214 -22.91 25.21 5.60
N VAL A 215 -22.56 24.02 6.12
CA VAL A 215 -21.71 23.91 7.32
C VAL A 215 -20.34 24.52 7.10
N THR A 216 -19.72 24.24 5.95
CA THR A 216 -18.39 24.75 5.62
C THR A 216 -18.39 26.27 5.54
N GLU A 217 -19.34 26.86 4.82
CA GLU A 217 -19.47 28.30 4.66
C GLU A 217 -19.65 29.01 5.99
N TRP A 218 -20.52 28.49 6.86
CA TRP A 218 -20.75 29.07 8.17
C TRP A 218 -19.51 29.01 9.06
N LEU A 219 -18.82 27.87 9.11
CA LEU A 219 -17.59 27.71 9.90
C LEU A 219 -16.50 28.67 9.43
N LEU A 220 -16.33 28.84 8.12
CA LEU A 220 -15.37 29.78 7.55
C LEU A 220 -15.76 31.23 7.84
N ALA A 221 -17.04 31.58 7.72
CA ALA A 221 -17.53 32.91 8.08
C ALA A 221 -17.28 33.21 9.57
N LYS A 222 -17.49 32.23 10.45
CA LYS A 222 -17.21 32.35 11.88
C LYS A 222 -15.74 32.53 12.21
N ASP A 223 -14.86 31.77 11.55
CA ASP A 223 -13.41 31.92 11.67
C ASP A 223 -12.95 33.33 11.25
N THR A 224 -13.56 33.91 10.21
CA THR A 224 -13.21 35.27 9.76
C THR A 224 -13.79 36.38 10.63
N ALA A 225 -14.99 36.20 11.18
CA ALA A 225 -15.67 37.19 12.02
C ALA A 225 -15.11 37.24 13.45
N THR A 226 -14.49 36.14 13.90
CA THR A 226 -13.88 36.02 15.22
C THR A 226 -12.37 36.13 15.05
N PRO A 227 -11.75 37.33 15.10
CA PRO A 227 -10.30 37.41 15.09
C PRO A 227 -9.79 36.58 16.28
N GLN A 228 -8.89 35.62 16.01
CA GLN A 228 -8.22 34.83 17.03
C GLN A 228 -7.54 35.78 18.03
N THR A 229 -8.28 36.15 19.07
CA THR A 229 -7.77 36.89 20.19
C THR A 229 -6.99 35.84 20.96
N GLY A 230 -5.66 35.89 20.83
CA GLY A 230 -4.77 34.82 21.24
C GLY A 230 -5.08 34.31 22.64
N GLN A 231 -5.58 33.08 22.73
CA GLN A 231 -5.41 32.26 23.92
C GLN A 231 -4.00 31.68 23.90
N ILE A 232 -3.02 32.57 24.02
CA ILE A 232 -1.79 32.22 24.73
C ILE A 232 -2.25 32.19 26.19
N ASN A 233 -2.39 30.99 26.75
CA ASN A 233 -2.67 30.78 28.16
C ASN A 233 -1.51 31.33 29.01
N ASP A 234 -1.51 32.64 29.26
CA ASP A 234 -0.76 33.29 30.33
C ASP A 234 -1.57 33.14 31.62
N ALA A 235 -1.55 31.94 32.19
CA ALA A 235 -1.95 31.70 33.57
C ALA A 235 -0.68 31.72 34.45
N THR A 236 -0.18 32.91 34.73
CA THR A 236 0.68 33.14 35.90
C THR A 236 -0.26 33.38 37.08
N ILE A 237 -0.24 32.49 38.09
CA ILE A 237 -0.18 32.80 39.53
C ILE A 237 -0.29 31.49 40.37
N ALA A 238 0.63 31.39 41.33
CA ALA A 238 0.62 30.58 42.56
C ALA A 238 0.92 29.06 42.48
N ALA A 239 2.22 28.74 42.53
CA ALA A 239 2.72 27.51 43.11
C ALA A 239 2.88 27.66 44.64
N PRO A 240 2.51 26.66 45.48
CA PRO A 240 3.14 26.47 46.76
C PRO A 240 4.35 25.53 46.63
N ARG A 241 5.45 26.03 47.19
CA ARG A 241 6.76 25.42 47.38
C ARG A 241 6.75 23.93 47.75
N ALA A 242 7.48 23.13 47.00
CA ALA A 242 8.30 22.03 47.53
C ALA A 242 9.65 22.01 46.77
N ARG A 243 10.74 22.02 47.53
CA ARG A 243 12.14 22.10 47.08
C ARG A 243 12.79 20.70 47.21
N PRO A 244 14.02 20.46 46.73
CA PRO A 244 14.30 19.91 45.40
C PRO A 244 15.07 18.57 45.45
N SER A 245 14.98 17.74 44.41
CA SER A 245 16.06 16.80 44.10
C SER A 245 16.78 17.23 42.82
N ARG A 246 18.06 17.55 43.00
CA ARG A 246 19.00 18.02 41.98
C ARG A 246 19.27 16.90 40.98
N LYS A 247 19.07 17.15 39.68
CA LYS A 247 20.09 16.84 38.65
C LYS A 247 20.03 17.90 37.53
N ARG A 248 21.01 18.81 37.62
CA ARG A 248 21.51 19.83 36.68
C ARG A 248 20.81 19.96 35.33
N ALA A 249 20.19 21.12 35.16
CA ALA A 249 20.09 21.82 33.89
C ALA A 249 21.48 22.11 33.30
N ARG A 250 21.60 21.94 31.98
CA ARG A 250 22.44 22.82 31.17
C ARG A 250 21.54 23.52 30.15
N LEU A 251 21.56 24.84 30.28
CA LEU A 251 20.98 25.86 29.43
C LEU A 251 21.37 25.69 27.95
N GLY A 252 20.44 26.09 27.08
CA GLY A 252 20.73 26.30 25.67
C GLY A 252 19.49 26.63 24.83
N ARG A 253 18.73 27.68 25.19
CA ARG A 253 17.93 28.39 24.18
C ARG A 253 18.91 29.03 23.21
N GLY A 254 18.87 28.59 21.96
CA GLY A 254 19.71 29.07 20.87
C GLY A 254 19.20 28.48 19.57
N ASP A 255 18.22 29.17 18.99
CA ASP A 255 17.92 29.27 17.56
C ASP A 255 18.79 28.41 16.61
N ARG A 256 18.47 27.12 16.50
CA ARG A 256 19.03 26.24 15.47
C ARG A 256 17.89 25.74 14.62
N ARG A 257 17.81 26.29 13.40
CA ARG A 257 17.17 25.67 12.22
C ARG A 257 17.18 24.15 12.40
N ARG A 258 15.99 23.54 12.52
CA ARG A 258 15.80 22.08 12.60
C ARG A 258 16.71 21.44 11.55
N GLN A 259 17.77 20.76 11.98
CA GLN A 259 18.73 20.12 11.11
C GLN A 259 18.03 18.93 10.45
N ARG A 260 17.42 19.17 9.29
CA ARG A 260 16.92 18.10 8.43
C ARG A 260 18.11 17.24 8.01
N CYS A 261 17.98 15.92 8.09
CA CYS A 261 18.95 14.97 7.54
C CYS A 261 19.34 15.38 6.12
N ARG A 262 20.63 15.66 5.89
CA ARG A 262 21.12 16.18 4.61
C ARG A 262 20.87 15.21 3.46
N TYR A 263 21.05 13.91 3.74
CA TYR A 263 20.82 12.86 2.77
C TYR A 263 19.36 12.83 2.30
N CYS A 264 18.42 12.72 3.24
CA CYS A 264 17.01 12.67 2.92
C CYS A 264 16.49 13.99 2.34
N THR A 265 17.06 15.13 2.70
CA THR A 265 16.69 16.42 2.07
C THR A 265 17.02 16.45 0.58
N ASN A 266 18.12 15.83 0.16
CA ASN A 266 18.58 15.86 -1.23
C ASN A 266 18.03 14.71 -2.08
N HIS A 267 17.79 13.54 -1.48
CA HIS A 267 17.38 12.34 -2.20
C HIS A 267 15.90 11.96 -1.99
N HIS A 268 15.31 12.38 -0.86
CA HIS A 268 13.96 11.99 -0.44
C HIS A 268 13.19 13.20 0.14
N PRO A 269 12.90 14.24 -0.67
CA PRO A 269 12.35 15.51 -0.18
C PRO A 269 10.97 15.39 0.48
N GLN A 270 10.26 14.29 0.23
CA GLN A 270 8.96 13.96 0.84
C GLN A 270 9.10 13.21 2.18
N SER A 271 10.31 12.90 2.63
CA SER A 271 10.53 12.22 3.91
C SER A 271 10.21 13.14 5.10
N THR A 272 9.71 12.55 6.19
CA THR A 272 9.43 13.28 7.43
C THR A 272 10.72 13.86 8.00
N PRO A 273 10.75 15.12 8.49
CA PRO A 273 11.95 15.71 9.05
C PRO A 273 12.50 14.89 10.22
N HIS A 274 13.77 14.48 10.13
CA HIS A 274 14.49 13.72 11.15
C HIS A 274 15.97 14.10 11.18
N GLU A 275 16.67 13.76 12.25
CA GLU A 275 18.11 13.97 12.41
C GLU A 275 18.91 12.86 11.69
N GLU A 276 20.18 13.11 11.34
CA GLU A 276 21.02 12.11 10.66
C GLU A 276 21.22 10.83 11.47
N THR A 277 21.18 10.92 12.81
CA THR A 277 21.26 9.77 13.74
C THR A 277 20.06 8.83 13.64
N ASP A 278 18.92 9.37 13.20
CA ASP A 278 17.66 8.63 13.07
C ASP A 278 17.34 8.30 11.61
N CYS A 279 18.21 8.68 10.68
CA CYS A 279 18.08 8.37 9.28
C CYS A 279 18.31 6.89 9.03
N TRP A 280 17.29 6.19 8.53
CA TRP A 280 17.37 4.77 8.20
C TRP A 280 18.30 4.46 7.02
N PHE A 281 18.50 5.39 6.08
CA PHE A 281 19.47 5.23 5.01
C PHE A 281 20.92 5.30 5.52
N LEU A 282 21.20 6.19 6.47
CA LEU A 282 22.52 6.29 7.11
C LEU A 282 22.74 5.21 8.19
N ASN A 283 21.65 4.75 8.82
CA ASN A 283 21.65 3.75 9.88
C ASN A 283 20.72 2.57 9.56
N PRO A 284 21.00 1.78 8.50
CA PRO A 284 20.09 0.74 8.01
C PRO A 284 19.83 -0.37 9.02
N HIS A 285 20.76 -0.60 9.95
CA HIS A 285 20.60 -1.58 11.04
C HIS A 285 19.49 -1.20 12.04
N ARG A 286 19.05 0.06 12.08
CA ARG A 286 17.94 0.54 12.91
C ARG A 286 16.58 0.49 12.20
N ALA A 287 16.58 0.26 10.89
CA ALA A 287 15.35 0.19 10.10
C ALA A 287 14.66 -1.18 10.24
N SER A 288 13.35 -1.25 10.01
CA SER A 288 12.61 -2.51 10.00
C SER A 288 13.08 -3.45 8.88
N ARG A 289 12.96 -4.77 9.06
CA ARG A 289 13.35 -5.77 8.03
C ARG A 289 12.61 -5.57 6.70
N LYS A 290 11.34 -5.17 6.76
CA LYS A 290 10.53 -4.86 5.57
C LYS A 290 11.10 -3.68 4.79
N TRP A 291 11.48 -2.60 5.50
CA TRP A 291 12.10 -1.43 4.88
C TRP A 291 13.48 -1.76 4.28
N GLN A 292 14.30 -2.53 4.99
CA GLN A 292 15.62 -2.97 4.48
C GLN A 292 15.50 -3.83 3.22
N GLY A 293 14.42 -4.61 3.07
CA GLY A 293 14.15 -5.39 1.86
C GLY A 293 13.80 -4.53 0.65
N ILE A 294 13.01 -3.48 0.85
CA ILE A 294 12.56 -2.56 -0.22
C ILE A 294 13.72 -1.70 -0.73
N TYR A 295 14.56 -1.17 0.18
CA TYR A 295 15.64 -0.23 -0.15
C TYR A 295 17.03 -0.88 -0.14
N LYS A 296 17.09 -2.20 -0.35
CA LYS A 296 18.34 -2.99 -0.22
C LYS A 296 19.45 -2.47 -1.14
N ASP A 297 19.12 -2.18 -2.38
CA ASP A 297 20.09 -1.78 -3.41
C ASP A 297 20.58 -0.34 -3.21
N GLU A 298 19.68 0.56 -2.78
CA GLU A 298 20.03 1.96 -2.46
C GLU A 298 20.92 2.05 -1.21
N VAL A 299 20.63 1.25 -0.18
CA VAL A 299 21.46 1.13 1.02
C VAL A 299 22.83 0.54 0.69
N ALA A 300 22.90 -0.43 -0.23
CA ALA A 300 24.17 -0.99 -0.69
C ALA A 300 25.03 0.05 -1.44
N ALA A 301 24.43 0.78 -2.37
CA ALA A 301 25.08 1.85 -3.12
C ALA A 301 25.61 2.97 -2.19
N LEU A 302 24.85 3.34 -1.17
CA LEU A 302 25.25 4.34 -0.18
C LEU A 302 26.39 3.86 0.73
N ARG A 303 26.39 2.57 1.11
CA ARG A 303 27.50 1.98 1.87
C ARG A 303 28.79 1.97 1.05
N ASP A 304 28.70 1.73 -0.25
CA ASP A 304 29.85 1.72 -1.15
C ASP A 304 30.41 3.13 -1.40
N SER A 305 29.54 4.15 -1.53
CA SER A 305 29.98 5.55 -1.66
C SER A 305 30.68 6.07 -0.39
N LEU A 306 30.14 5.76 0.80
CA LEU A 306 30.76 6.13 2.08
C LEU A 306 32.10 5.41 2.32
N ARG A 307 32.25 4.17 1.84
CA ARG A 307 33.53 3.43 1.90
C ARG A 307 34.59 4.05 0.99
N TYR A 308 34.18 4.66 -0.12
CA TYR A 308 35.11 5.30 -1.06
C TYR A 308 35.65 6.63 -0.52
N ASP A 309 34.81 7.44 0.14
CA ASP A 309 35.22 8.70 0.76
C ASP A 309 36.13 8.51 1.98
N GLY A 310 35.98 7.42 2.72
CA GLY A 310 36.87 7.07 3.84
C GLY A 310 38.32 6.81 3.43
N LYS A 311 38.58 6.45 2.17
CA LYS A 311 39.95 6.19 1.66
C LYS A 311 40.67 7.46 1.21
N ARG A 312 39.98 8.58 0.97
CA ARG A 312 40.60 9.85 0.53
C ARG A 312 41.16 10.73 1.67
N LYS A 313 40.97 10.35 2.95
CA LYS A 313 41.43 11.13 4.11
C LYS A 313 42.56 10.49 4.93
N ARG A 314 43.49 9.76 4.30
CA ARG A 314 44.83 9.58 4.88
C ARG A 314 45.77 10.57 4.22
N SER A 315 45.76 11.80 4.73
CA SER A 315 46.81 12.77 4.49
C SER A 315 48.15 12.10 4.83
N VAL A 316 49.02 11.97 3.84
CA VAL A 316 50.42 11.61 4.03
C VAL A 316 51.01 12.67 4.96
N SER A 317 51.34 12.30 6.19
CA SER A 317 52.11 13.15 7.09
C SER A 317 53.52 13.21 6.52
N THR A 318 53.82 14.30 5.80
CA THR A 318 55.18 14.68 5.47
C THR A 318 55.90 15.03 6.76
N SER A 319 56.73 14.08 7.22
CA SER A 319 57.75 14.29 8.23
C SER A 319 58.74 15.34 7.71
N HIS A 320 58.58 16.59 8.11
CA HIS A 320 59.68 17.56 8.06
C HIS A 320 60.70 17.20 9.14
N ARG A 321 61.87 16.75 8.68
CA ARG A 321 63.09 16.65 9.49
C ARG A 321 64.26 17.18 8.65
N ALA A 322 64.54 18.46 8.82
CA ALA A 322 65.83 19.16 8.72
C ALA A 322 65.53 20.67 8.75
#